data_AF-A0A7Z7N7J7-F1
#
_entry.id   AF-A0A7Z7N7J7-F1
#
_cell.length_a   1.000
_cell.length_b   1.000
_cell.length_c   1.000
_cell.angle_alpha   90.00
_cell.angle_beta   90.00
_cell.angle_gamma   90.00
#
_symmetry.space_group_name_H-M   'P 1'
#
loop_
_entity.id
_entity.type
_entity.pdbx_description
1 polymer ?
#
loop_
_entity_poly.entity_id
_entity_poly.type
_entity_poly.pdbx_seq_one_letter_code
_entity_poly.pdbx_strand_id
1 'polypeptide(L)'
;MTLDLEKISYADFITEKLLIAARAIGADERESQSVVSTVRDLIAPWGEHAIGNAPEYRSFVTDYKGLPFEPSVNFSKKGPALRLMWETLGYPAGEETCPDPGGDVIRRLAGRPGVSLDKYLKIEDLFMPTGLIELPAKSTVWIMLMWRPGELPRFKAYMCALHRGPDSASDVVGEALSRVGLARPWSMIRERYDELLELGYTLPGVALELDDDPRGRFKLYFAIKDPSLAKLEKLAGMAIKHSQERLVNSYRILCGQMDDFGPGAISFTANLSLVEGCDRPVSFNGSIPIFSTFDSDLTRSEVVARERFTKVLDSEGVNSGQYQELLRALANDEKFGSTLRHAHFAVRTDEDTFDASVYLHFPVWNEQGGLGQREQWVKRQEQLLSPAVRRT
;
A
#
# COMPACT_ATOMS: atom_id res chain seq x y z
N MET A 1 8.80 28.32 11.67
CA MET A 1 9.65 27.60 12.66
C MET A 1 10.24 26.41 11.93
N THR A 2 11.57 26.31 11.82
CA THR A 2 12.21 25.12 11.21
C THR A 2 12.19 24.01 12.24
N LEU A 3 11.62 22.86 11.90
CA LEU A 3 11.56 21.70 12.80
C LEU A 3 12.96 21.13 12.98
N ASP A 4 13.34 20.90 14.24
CA ASP A 4 14.58 20.20 14.57
C ASP A 4 14.34 18.69 14.50
N LEU A 5 14.45 18.13 13.29
CA LEU A 5 14.19 16.71 13.00
C LEU A 5 15.19 15.77 13.71
N GLU A 6 16.31 16.28 14.19
CA GLU A 6 17.28 15.50 14.99
C GLU A 6 16.75 15.19 16.40
N LYS A 7 15.72 15.91 16.86
CA LYS A 7 15.08 15.72 18.17
C LYS A 7 13.72 15.04 18.10
N ILE A 8 13.23 14.73 16.91
CA ILE A 8 11.90 14.14 16.69
C ILE A 8 12.10 12.69 16.28
N SER A 9 11.60 11.75 17.09
CA SER A 9 11.62 10.34 16.72
C SER A 9 10.55 10.01 15.68
N TYR A 10 10.75 8.94 14.91
CA TYR A 10 9.72 8.43 14.00
C TYR A 10 8.41 8.12 14.75
N ALA A 11 8.51 7.57 15.95
CA ALA A 11 7.38 7.24 16.81
C ALA A 11 6.60 8.49 17.22
N ASP A 12 7.27 9.53 17.71
CA ASP A 12 6.61 10.77 18.12
C ASP A 12 5.92 11.44 16.95
N PHE A 13 6.58 11.47 15.79
CA PHE A 13 6.00 12.05 14.58
C PHE A 13 4.74 11.30 14.14
N ILE A 14 4.83 9.98 13.94
CA ILE A 14 3.70 9.23 13.36
C ILE A 14 2.53 9.11 14.33
N THR A 15 2.80 9.01 15.63
CA THR A 15 1.75 8.95 16.66
C THR A 15 1.00 10.27 16.78
N GLU A 16 1.68 11.41 16.68
CA GLU A 16 1.00 12.72 16.61
C GLU A 16 0.10 12.82 15.37
N LYS A 17 0.63 12.45 14.18
CA LYS A 17 -0.15 12.50 12.94
C LYS A 17 -1.38 11.59 13.00
N LEU A 18 -1.25 10.41 13.59
CA LEU A 18 -2.38 9.51 13.82
C LEU A 18 -3.42 10.10 14.79
N LEU A 19 -3.00 10.75 15.88
CA LEU A 19 -3.93 11.40 16.80
C LEU A 19 -4.68 12.56 16.13
N ILE A 20 -3.99 13.37 15.33
CA ILE A 20 -4.61 14.46 14.56
C ILE A 20 -5.65 13.87 13.58
N ALA A 21 -5.27 12.84 12.82
CA ALA A 21 -6.16 12.18 11.87
C ALA A 21 -7.37 11.55 12.59
N ALA A 22 -7.16 10.89 13.73
CA ALA A 22 -8.21 10.24 14.51
C ALA A 22 -9.25 11.25 15.02
N ARG A 23 -8.80 12.38 15.56
CA ARG A 23 -9.70 13.48 15.95
C ARG A 23 -10.49 14.03 14.77
N ALA A 24 -9.83 14.24 13.63
CA ALA A 24 -10.46 14.80 12.43
C ALA A 24 -11.55 13.88 11.85
N ILE A 25 -11.43 12.56 12.04
CA ILE A 25 -12.45 11.61 11.64
C ILE A 25 -13.52 11.33 12.71
N GLY A 26 -13.45 12.02 13.86
CA GLY A 26 -14.42 11.90 14.94
C GLY A 26 -14.22 10.70 15.86
N ALA A 27 -12.99 10.19 15.99
CA ALA A 27 -12.71 9.08 16.89
C ALA A 27 -12.69 9.51 18.37
N ASP A 28 -13.07 8.58 19.26
CA ASP A 28 -12.94 8.76 20.69
C ASP A 28 -11.46 8.86 21.12
N GLU A 29 -11.17 9.69 22.13
CA GLU A 29 -9.81 9.94 22.59
C GLU A 29 -9.16 8.68 23.17
N ARG A 30 -9.90 7.90 23.97
CA ARG A 30 -9.37 6.68 24.60
C ARG A 30 -9.10 5.61 23.55
N GLU A 31 -9.99 5.45 22.57
CA GLU A 31 -9.75 4.55 21.44
C GLU A 31 -8.51 4.97 20.64
N SER A 32 -8.41 6.26 20.32
CA SER A 32 -7.27 6.83 19.58
C SER A 32 -5.94 6.58 20.30
N GLN A 33 -5.90 6.79 21.61
CA GLN A 33 -4.70 6.53 22.43
C GLN A 33 -4.32 5.04 22.47
N SER A 34 -5.32 4.15 22.51
CA SER A 34 -5.06 2.70 22.47
C SER A 34 -4.43 2.25 21.15
N VAL A 35 -4.91 2.80 20.02
CA VAL A 35 -4.35 2.54 18.69
C VAL A 35 -2.93 3.07 18.58
N VAL A 36 -2.70 4.29 19.05
CA VAL A 36 -1.37 4.93 19.05
C VAL A 36 -0.37 4.19 19.92
N SER A 37 -0.77 3.73 21.11
CA SER A 37 0.05 2.87 21.96
C SER A 37 0.43 1.59 21.23
N THR A 38 -0.52 0.97 20.53
CA THR A 38 -0.26 -0.25 19.74
C THR A 38 0.75 0.02 18.62
N VAL A 39 0.63 1.15 17.91
CA VAL A 39 1.61 1.53 16.88
C VAL A 39 2.99 1.72 17.49
N ARG A 40 3.10 2.51 18.56
CA ARG A 40 4.39 2.76 19.25
C ARG A 40 5.05 1.46 19.70
N ASP A 41 4.28 0.54 20.28
CA ASP A 41 4.79 -0.76 20.68
C ASP A 41 5.37 -1.51 19.47
N LEU A 42 4.62 -1.60 18.36
CA LEU A 42 5.00 -2.41 17.20
C LEU A 42 6.20 -1.86 16.43
N ILE A 43 6.42 -0.54 16.44
CA ILE A 43 7.58 0.07 15.82
C ILE A 43 8.79 0.16 16.75
N ALA A 44 8.65 -0.17 18.03
CA ALA A 44 9.80 -0.23 18.93
C ALA A 44 10.70 -1.44 18.57
N PRO A 45 12.05 -1.28 18.66
CA PRO A 45 12.75 -0.09 19.13
C PRO A 45 13.04 0.97 18.05
N TRP A 46 12.97 0.61 16.76
CA TRP A 46 13.45 1.47 15.67
C TRP A 46 12.68 2.80 15.57
N GLY A 47 11.42 2.83 15.99
CA GLY A 47 10.60 4.04 16.01
C GLY A 47 11.15 5.13 16.93
N GLU A 48 11.97 4.79 17.93
CA GLU A 48 12.59 5.76 18.84
C GLU A 48 13.78 6.49 18.21
N HIS A 49 14.22 6.08 17.02
CA HIS A 49 15.28 6.78 16.30
C HIS A 49 14.80 8.14 15.79
N ALA A 50 15.68 9.13 15.85
CA ALA A 50 15.44 10.44 15.28
C ALA A 50 15.22 10.35 13.76
N ILE A 51 14.31 11.17 13.24
CA ILE A 51 14.09 11.32 11.79
C ILE A 51 15.36 11.84 11.12
N GLY A 52 16.05 12.77 11.80
CA GLY A 52 17.29 13.37 11.32
C GLY A 52 17.10 14.21 10.05
N ASN A 53 18.22 14.69 9.52
CA ASN A 53 18.24 15.58 8.36
C ASN A 53 18.19 14.85 7.01
N ALA A 54 18.37 13.53 7.00
CA ALA A 54 18.25 12.66 5.83
C ALA A 54 17.96 11.20 6.26
N PRO A 55 17.33 10.38 5.40
CA PRO A 55 17.11 8.96 5.70
C PRO A 55 18.42 8.18 5.71
N GLU A 56 18.71 7.44 6.79
CA GLU A 56 19.79 6.44 6.83
C GLU A 56 19.50 5.28 5.88
N TYR A 57 18.23 4.86 5.83
CA TYR A 57 17.70 3.87 4.91
C TYR A 57 16.46 4.45 4.21
N ARG A 58 16.38 4.27 2.89
CA ARG A 58 15.22 4.72 2.12
C ARG A 58 14.25 3.56 1.99
N SER A 59 13.22 3.59 2.81
CA SER A 59 12.14 2.61 2.75
C SER A 59 11.43 2.60 1.40
N PHE A 60 10.92 1.43 1.02
CA PHE A 60 10.07 1.25 -0.16
C PHE A 60 8.58 1.46 0.13
N VAL A 61 8.20 1.70 1.40
CA VAL A 61 6.81 1.95 1.80
C VAL A 61 6.25 3.23 1.19
N THR A 62 7.09 4.25 1.01
CA THR A 62 6.69 5.49 0.34
C THR A 62 7.56 5.77 -0.88
N ASP A 63 6.92 6.32 -1.91
CA ASP A 63 7.60 6.78 -3.12
C ASP A 63 8.42 8.05 -2.88
N TYR A 64 8.11 8.75 -1.78
CA TYR A 64 8.71 10.04 -1.48
C TYR A 64 9.82 9.93 -0.43
N LYS A 65 11.06 9.83 -0.92
CA LYS A 65 12.30 9.96 -0.14
C LYS A 65 12.49 8.97 1.02
N GLY A 66 11.68 7.92 1.08
CA GLY A 66 11.98 6.72 1.87
C GLY A 66 11.66 6.81 3.36
N LEU A 67 10.65 7.60 3.76
CA LEU A 67 10.06 7.46 5.10
C LEU A 67 9.56 6.00 5.31
N PRO A 68 9.82 5.39 6.47
CA PRO A 68 9.44 4.00 6.73
C PRO A 68 7.96 3.79 7.04
N PHE A 69 7.10 4.76 6.74
CA PHE A 69 5.66 4.66 6.94
C PHE A 69 4.86 5.44 5.90
N GLU A 70 3.64 4.97 5.66
CA GLU A 70 2.67 5.60 4.77
C GLU A 70 1.27 5.58 5.42
N PRO A 71 0.78 6.73 5.91
CA PRO A 71 -0.59 6.84 6.38
C PRO A 71 -1.56 6.86 5.19
N SER A 72 -2.72 6.24 5.38
CA SER A 72 -3.83 6.35 4.44
C SER A 72 -5.17 6.37 5.16
N VAL A 73 -6.19 6.90 4.51
CA VAL A 73 -7.57 6.90 5.03
C VAL A 73 -8.49 6.37 3.96
N ASN A 74 -9.38 5.47 4.35
CA ASN A 74 -10.38 4.89 3.49
C ASN A 74 -11.75 5.45 3.81
N PHE A 75 -12.42 5.96 2.80
CA PHE A 75 -13.76 6.53 2.87
C PHE A 75 -14.75 5.56 2.23
N SER A 76 -15.84 5.32 2.95
CA SER A 76 -16.94 4.44 2.56
C SER A 76 -18.23 4.95 3.19
N LYS A 77 -19.37 4.34 2.85
CA LYS A 77 -20.65 4.63 3.51
C LYS A 77 -20.67 4.26 5.01
N LYS A 78 -19.71 3.46 5.48
CA LYS A 78 -19.52 3.13 6.90
C LYS A 78 -18.71 4.19 7.67
N GLY A 79 -18.27 5.24 6.97
CA GLY A 79 -17.36 6.24 7.52
C GLY A 79 -15.87 5.92 7.28
N PRO A 80 -14.99 6.85 7.68
CA PRO A 80 -13.56 6.77 7.44
C PRO A 80 -12.89 5.70 8.30
N ALA A 81 -11.90 5.01 7.73
CA ALA A 81 -11.01 4.11 8.44
C ALA A 81 -9.56 4.57 8.24
N LEU A 82 -8.85 4.84 9.34
CA LEU A 82 -7.43 5.14 9.32
C LEU A 82 -6.62 3.89 9.05
N ARG A 83 -5.49 4.09 8.38
CA ARG A 83 -4.54 3.04 8.07
C ARG A 83 -3.13 3.59 8.18
N LEU A 84 -2.22 2.74 8.63
CA LEU A 84 -0.80 3.04 8.67
C LEU A 84 -0.03 1.84 8.18
N MET A 85 0.69 2.00 7.06
CA MET A 85 1.68 1.04 6.59
C MET A 85 3.04 1.43 7.13
N TRP A 86 3.87 0.44 7.49
CA TRP A 86 5.28 0.69 7.80
C TRP A 86 6.18 -0.48 7.42
N GLU A 87 7.47 -0.17 7.29
CA GLU A 87 8.55 -1.13 7.16
C GLU A 87 9.29 -1.20 8.48
N THR A 88 9.52 -2.41 8.98
CA THR A 88 10.34 -2.59 10.18
C THR A 88 11.80 -2.47 9.80
N LEU A 89 12.49 -1.48 10.37
CA LEU A 89 13.90 -1.24 10.09
C LEU A 89 14.78 -2.08 11.03
N GLY A 90 15.71 -2.85 10.46
CA GLY A 90 16.79 -3.50 11.23
C GLY A 90 17.74 -2.46 11.82
N TYR A 91 18.57 -2.85 12.80
CA TYR A 91 19.58 -1.97 13.37
C TYR A 91 21.01 -2.55 13.24
N PRO A 92 21.98 -1.75 12.74
CA PRO A 92 21.78 -0.43 12.14
C PRO A 92 20.98 -0.51 10.83
N ALA A 93 20.29 0.58 10.47
CA ALA A 93 19.38 0.60 9.34
C ALA A 93 20.15 0.27 8.05
N GLY A 94 19.79 -0.86 7.42
CA GLY A 94 20.37 -1.28 6.15
C GLY A 94 21.46 -2.35 6.20
N GLU A 95 21.88 -2.83 7.37
CA GLU A 95 22.83 -3.95 7.46
C GLU A 95 22.21 -5.28 7.02
N GLU A 96 22.98 -6.02 6.20
CA GLU A 96 22.63 -7.32 5.60
C GLU A 96 22.52 -8.48 6.61
N THR A 97 22.80 -8.20 7.89
CA THR A 97 23.01 -9.18 8.96
C THR A 97 21.81 -9.34 9.90
N CYS A 98 20.77 -8.51 9.78
CA CYS A 98 19.59 -8.62 10.64
C CYS A 98 18.61 -9.67 10.07
N PRO A 99 18.40 -10.83 10.72
CA PRO A 99 17.30 -11.72 10.38
C PRO A 99 15.97 -10.96 10.46
N ASP A 100 15.11 -11.16 9.47
CA ASP A 100 14.02 -10.24 9.09
C ASP A 100 13.22 -9.66 10.28
N PRO A 101 13.38 -8.35 10.58
CA PRO A 101 12.67 -7.71 11.67
C PRO A 101 11.15 -7.59 11.38
N GLY A 102 10.71 -7.71 10.12
CA GLY A 102 9.30 -7.69 9.73
C GLY A 102 8.51 -8.88 10.29
N GLY A 103 9.00 -10.11 10.08
CA GLY A 103 8.40 -11.33 10.59
C GLY A 103 8.29 -11.36 12.11
N ASP A 104 9.30 -10.84 12.82
CA ASP A 104 9.26 -10.75 14.28
C ASP A 104 8.19 -9.79 14.80
N VAL A 105 7.96 -8.65 14.13
CA VAL A 105 6.84 -7.76 14.48
C VAL A 105 5.49 -8.42 14.19
N ILE A 106 5.37 -9.21 13.12
CA ILE A 106 4.14 -10.00 12.89
C ILE A 106 3.90 -10.99 14.03
N ARG A 107 4.94 -11.73 14.48
CA ARG A 107 4.82 -12.66 15.61
C ARG A 107 4.41 -11.96 16.90
N ARG A 108 4.84 -10.72 17.12
CA ARG A 108 4.40 -9.89 18.27
C ARG A 108 2.92 -9.49 18.22
N LEU A 109 2.23 -9.69 17.10
CA LEU A 109 0.77 -9.52 17.03
C LEU A 109 0.01 -10.73 17.59
N ALA A 110 0.68 -11.87 17.81
CA ALA A 110 0.04 -13.06 18.37
C ALA A 110 -0.65 -12.77 19.71
N GLY A 111 -1.86 -13.29 19.87
CA GLY A 111 -2.66 -13.10 21.09
C GLY A 111 -3.38 -11.74 21.18
N ARG A 112 -3.18 -10.82 20.23
CA ARG A 112 -4.00 -9.59 20.15
C ARG A 112 -5.44 -9.94 19.72
N PRO A 113 -6.46 -9.25 20.26
CA PRO A 113 -7.85 -9.48 19.86
C PRO A 113 -8.07 -9.34 18.35
N GLY A 114 -8.74 -10.34 17.75
CA GLY A 114 -9.04 -10.34 16.31
C GLY A 114 -7.85 -10.63 15.40
N VAL A 115 -6.70 -11.02 15.95
CA VAL A 115 -5.51 -11.39 15.16
C VAL A 115 -5.35 -12.92 15.11
N SER A 116 -5.12 -13.44 13.91
CA SER A 116 -4.62 -14.80 13.70
C SER A 116 -3.42 -14.78 12.76
N LEU A 117 -2.42 -15.61 13.08
CA LEU A 117 -1.21 -15.79 12.27
C LEU A 117 -1.23 -17.11 11.49
N ASP A 118 -2.29 -17.91 11.59
CA ASP A 118 -2.33 -19.28 11.03
C ASP A 118 -2.06 -19.32 9.53
N LYS A 119 -2.68 -18.40 8.77
CA LYS A 119 -2.47 -18.29 7.32
C LYS A 119 -1.06 -17.77 7.00
N TYR A 120 -0.54 -16.84 7.80
CA TYR A 120 0.79 -16.25 7.59
C TYR A 120 1.91 -17.27 7.82
N LEU A 121 1.86 -18.00 8.94
CA LEU A 121 2.89 -18.99 9.30
C LEU A 121 2.97 -20.16 8.30
N LYS A 122 1.90 -20.45 7.55
CA LYS A 122 1.90 -21.48 6.48
C LYS A 122 2.71 -21.08 5.25
N ILE A 123 2.90 -19.79 5.02
CA ILE A 123 3.50 -19.25 3.79
C ILE A 123 4.77 -18.43 4.05
N GLU A 124 5.13 -18.23 5.32
CA GLU A 124 6.25 -17.38 5.70
C GLU A 124 7.56 -17.78 5.00
N ASP A 125 7.89 -19.08 4.97
CA ASP A 125 9.09 -19.63 4.31
C ASP A 125 9.17 -19.34 2.80
N LEU A 126 8.03 -19.10 2.16
CA LEU A 126 7.97 -18.78 0.73
C LEU A 126 8.37 -17.34 0.44
N PHE A 127 8.20 -16.44 1.41
CA PHE A 127 8.49 -15.02 1.26
C PHE A 127 9.70 -14.57 2.08
N MET A 128 10.09 -15.35 3.09
CA MET A 128 11.20 -15.10 4.01
C MET A 128 12.23 -16.23 3.96
N PRO A 129 12.97 -16.39 2.86
CA PRO A 129 13.95 -17.46 2.76
C PRO A 129 15.09 -17.23 3.76
N THR A 130 15.51 -18.31 4.41
CA THR A 130 16.73 -18.33 5.22
C THR A 130 17.95 -18.40 4.31
N GLY A 131 18.76 -17.33 4.24
CA GLY A 131 20.02 -17.32 3.46
C GLY A 131 20.36 -15.95 2.89
N LEU A 132 21.52 -15.85 2.22
CA LEU A 132 21.91 -14.65 1.47
C LEU A 132 20.96 -14.50 0.28
N ILE A 133 20.18 -13.42 0.26
CA ILE A 133 19.26 -13.10 -0.83
C ILE A 133 20.02 -12.24 -1.85
N GLU A 134 19.98 -12.63 -3.12
CA GLU A 134 20.52 -11.78 -4.19
C GLU A 134 19.70 -10.49 -4.29
N LEU A 135 20.36 -9.37 -4.00
CA LEU A 135 19.82 -8.02 -4.23
C LEU A 135 19.39 -7.87 -5.70
N PRO A 136 18.30 -7.14 -5.99
CA PRO A 136 17.77 -6.01 -5.21
C PRO A 136 16.52 -6.31 -4.37
N ALA A 137 16.01 -7.53 -4.39
CA ALA A 137 14.80 -7.87 -3.66
C ALA A 137 15.14 -8.21 -2.20
N LYS A 138 15.41 -7.17 -1.39
CA LYS A 138 15.37 -7.36 0.06
C LYS A 138 14.03 -7.99 0.40
N SER A 139 14.06 -9.13 1.10
CA SER A 139 12.83 -9.68 1.65
C SER A 139 12.30 -8.67 2.65
N THR A 140 11.24 -7.95 2.27
CA THR A 140 10.62 -6.95 3.12
C THR A 140 9.19 -7.37 3.37
N VAL A 141 8.85 -7.50 4.64
CA VAL A 141 7.47 -7.51 5.09
C VAL A 141 7.11 -6.10 5.52
N TRP A 142 6.06 -5.56 4.91
CA TRP A 142 5.41 -4.36 5.43
C TRP A 142 4.17 -4.75 6.20
N ILE A 143 3.88 -3.98 7.24
CA ILE A 143 2.74 -4.22 8.11
C ILE A 143 1.82 -3.02 7.96
N MET A 144 0.53 -3.29 7.81
CA MET A 144 -0.51 -2.29 7.74
C MET A 144 -1.47 -2.48 8.91
N LEU A 145 -1.59 -1.46 9.76
CA LEU A 145 -2.70 -1.32 10.70
C LEU A 145 -3.88 -0.70 9.96
N MET A 146 -5.09 -1.19 10.22
CA MET A 146 -6.35 -0.66 9.71
C MET A 146 -7.33 -0.53 10.86
N TRP A 147 -7.91 0.65 11.04
CA TRP A 147 -8.80 0.93 12.18
C TRP A 147 -9.91 1.91 11.81
N ARG A 148 -11.12 1.62 12.28
CA ARG A 148 -12.29 2.50 12.21
C ARG A 148 -12.75 2.78 13.65
N PRO A 149 -13.18 4.01 13.98
CA PRO A 149 -13.75 4.30 15.29
C PRO A 149 -14.86 3.30 15.68
N GLY A 150 -14.83 2.83 16.92
CA GLY A 150 -15.74 1.79 17.43
C GLY A 150 -15.42 0.35 16.98
N GLU A 151 -14.37 0.11 16.19
CA GLU A 151 -13.91 -1.23 15.80
C GLU A 151 -12.53 -1.54 16.38
N LEU A 152 -12.23 -2.83 16.53
CA LEU A 152 -10.88 -3.30 16.88
C LEU A 152 -9.91 -3.07 15.70
N PRO A 153 -8.64 -2.69 15.97
CA PRO A 153 -7.62 -2.63 14.94
C PRO A 153 -7.42 -3.99 14.26
N ARG A 154 -7.27 -3.97 12.93
CA ARG A 154 -6.92 -5.13 12.11
C ARG A 154 -5.56 -4.93 11.50
N PHE A 155 -4.90 -6.03 11.16
CA PHE A 155 -3.55 -6.03 10.62
C PHE A 155 -3.48 -6.75 9.28
N LYS A 156 -2.54 -6.34 8.44
CA LYS A 156 -2.25 -6.96 7.15
C LYS A 156 -0.74 -6.99 6.93
N ALA A 157 -0.25 -8.14 6.47
CA ALA A 157 1.13 -8.32 6.04
C ALA A 157 1.22 -8.17 4.52
N TYR A 158 2.18 -7.40 4.03
CA TYR A 158 2.54 -7.26 2.62
C TYR A 158 3.88 -7.95 2.40
N MET A 159 3.96 -8.79 1.36
CA MET A 159 5.13 -9.62 1.08
C MET A 159 5.53 -9.49 -0.40
N CYS A 160 6.83 -9.41 -0.65
CA CYS A 160 7.40 -9.31 -1.99
C CYS A 160 7.43 -10.68 -2.68
N ALA A 161 6.78 -10.82 -3.83
CA ALA A 161 6.79 -12.06 -4.62
C ALA A 161 8.06 -12.21 -5.46
N LEU A 162 8.83 -11.13 -5.64
CA LEU A 162 9.96 -11.04 -6.58
C LEU A 162 11.31 -11.44 -5.98
N HIS A 163 11.33 -11.89 -4.72
CA HIS A 163 12.56 -12.25 -4.01
C HIS A 163 13.37 -13.40 -4.65
N ARG A 164 12.71 -14.28 -5.43
CA ARG A 164 13.35 -15.34 -6.25
C ARG A 164 13.43 -14.97 -7.75
N GLY A 165 13.37 -13.67 -8.04
CA GLY A 165 13.28 -13.12 -9.38
C GLY A 165 11.85 -13.09 -9.94
N PRO A 166 11.60 -12.29 -10.99
CA PRO A 166 10.26 -12.12 -11.56
C PRO A 166 9.65 -13.38 -12.16
N ASP A 167 10.46 -14.26 -12.74
CA ASP A 167 9.99 -15.49 -13.39
C ASP A 167 9.42 -16.49 -12.37
N SER A 168 9.94 -16.49 -11.14
CA SER A 168 9.48 -17.35 -10.05
C SER A 168 8.21 -16.84 -9.35
N ALA A 169 7.80 -15.59 -9.60
CA ALA A 169 6.76 -14.92 -8.81
C ALA A 169 5.41 -15.66 -8.86
N SER A 170 5.03 -16.17 -10.04
CA SER A 170 3.76 -16.88 -10.21
C SER A 170 3.73 -18.22 -9.46
N ASP A 171 4.87 -18.92 -9.42
CA ASP A 171 4.98 -20.22 -8.75
C ASP A 171 5.00 -20.05 -7.22
N VAL A 172 5.73 -19.04 -6.72
CA VAL A 172 5.74 -18.68 -5.30
C VAL A 172 4.34 -18.32 -4.82
N VAL A 173 3.63 -17.48 -5.58
CA VAL A 173 2.27 -17.08 -5.24
C VAL A 173 1.30 -18.26 -5.35
N GLY A 174 1.45 -19.11 -6.37
CA GLY A 174 0.62 -20.30 -6.53
C GLY A 174 0.75 -21.29 -5.37
N GLU A 175 1.99 -21.54 -4.93
CA GLU A 175 2.25 -22.38 -3.76
C GLU A 175 1.69 -21.75 -2.48
N ALA A 176 1.88 -20.44 -2.26
CA ALA A 176 1.32 -19.74 -1.12
C ALA A 176 -0.21 -19.86 -1.06
N LEU A 177 -0.89 -19.62 -2.19
CA LEU A 177 -2.34 -19.73 -2.30
C LEU A 177 -2.82 -21.17 -2.10
N SER A 178 -2.08 -22.17 -2.59
CA SER A 178 -2.37 -23.59 -2.32
C SER A 178 -2.38 -23.89 -0.81
N ARG A 179 -1.34 -23.46 -0.09
CA ARG A 179 -1.19 -23.71 1.36
C ARG A 179 -2.29 -23.06 2.21
N VAL A 180 -2.86 -21.94 1.75
CA VAL A 180 -3.95 -21.24 2.45
C VAL A 180 -5.35 -21.56 1.91
N GLY A 181 -5.49 -22.56 1.02
CA GLY A 181 -6.80 -23.02 0.53
C GLY A 181 -7.41 -22.18 -0.60
N LEU A 182 -6.59 -21.40 -1.31
CA LEU A 182 -6.99 -20.47 -2.38
C LEU A 182 -6.48 -20.90 -3.77
N ALA A 183 -6.19 -22.20 -3.96
CA ALA A 183 -5.71 -22.73 -5.24
C ALA A 183 -6.69 -22.54 -6.41
N ARG A 184 -8.00 -22.62 -6.16
CA ARG A 184 -9.04 -22.49 -7.20
C ARG A 184 -9.14 -21.09 -7.80
N PRO A 185 -9.29 -20.00 -7.01
CA PRO A 185 -9.30 -18.66 -7.60
C PRO A 185 -7.95 -18.31 -8.24
N TRP A 186 -6.84 -18.92 -7.79
CA TRP A 186 -5.55 -18.79 -8.45
C TRP A 186 -5.51 -19.43 -9.83
N SER A 187 -6.03 -20.65 -10.00
CA SER A 187 -5.93 -21.37 -11.28
C SER A 187 -6.54 -20.56 -12.44
N MET A 188 -7.66 -19.89 -12.19
CA MET A 188 -8.29 -18.99 -13.18
C MET A 188 -7.38 -17.81 -13.56
N ILE A 189 -6.67 -17.21 -12.60
CA ILE A 189 -5.72 -16.14 -12.90
C ILE A 189 -4.52 -16.71 -13.65
N ARG A 190 -4.01 -17.87 -13.24
CA ARG A 190 -2.82 -18.51 -13.81
C ARG A 190 -3.01 -18.83 -15.29
N GLU A 191 -4.19 -19.29 -15.69
CA GLU A 191 -4.56 -19.53 -17.10
C GLU A 191 -4.38 -18.30 -18.01
N ARG A 192 -4.45 -17.10 -17.44
CA ARG A 192 -4.28 -15.82 -18.16
C ARG A 192 -2.99 -15.10 -17.82
N TYR A 193 -2.13 -15.68 -16.98
CA TYR A 193 -1.00 -14.95 -16.43
C TYR A 193 0.04 -14.61 -17.51
N ASP A 194 0.31 -15.53 -18.44
CA ASP A 194 1.28 -15.27 -19.52
C ASP A 194 0.78 -14.17 -20.46
N GLU A 195 -0.53 -14.15 -20.76
CA GLU A 195 -1.19 -13.06 -21.50
C GLU A 195 -1.08 -11.72 -20.73
N LEU A 196 -1.27 -11.73 -19.42
CA LEU A 196 -1.08 -10.55 -18.58
C LEU A 196 0.39 -10.07 -18.62
N LEU A 197 1.38 -10.97 -18.56
CA LEU A 197 2.79 -10.59 -18.68
C LEU A 197 3.08 -9.91 -20.03
N GLU A 198 2.57 -10.46 -21.14
CA GLU A 198 2.73 -9.89 -22.49
C GLU A 198 2.12 -8.48 -22.60
N LEU A 199 1.04 -8.23 -21.86
CA LEU A 199 0.37 -6.93 -21.82
C LEU A 199 1.01 -5.94 -20.82
N GLY A 200 2.11 -6.34 -20.18
CA GLY A 200 2.90 -5.49 -19.28
C GLY A 200 2.39 -5.45 -17.84
N TYR A 201 1.68 -6.47 -17.39
CA TYR A 201 1.36 -6.66 -15.97
C TYR A 201 2.50 -7.42 -15.31
N THR A 202 2.84 -7.08 -14.07
CA THR A 202 3.76 -7.85 -13.22
C THR A 202 3.13 -8.09 -11.87
N LEU A 203 3.55 -9.15 -11.16
CA LEU A 203 3.03 -9.53 -9.84
C LEU A 203 4.08 -9.24 -8.76
N PRO A 204 4.28 -7.96 -8.35
CA PRO A 204 5.33 -7.59 -7.41
C PRO A 204 5.15 -8.14 -5.99
N GLY A 205 3.91 -8.42 -5.58
CA GLY A 205 3.67 -8.83 -4.20
C GLY A 205 2.24 -9.23 -3.90
N VAL A 206 2.09 -9.66 -2.67
CA VAL A 206 0.83 -10.12 -2.10
C VAL A 206 0.59 -9.47 -0.76
N ALA A 207 -0.66 -9.47 -0.30
CA ALA A 207 -0.96 -9.10 1.07
C ALA A 207 -2.00 -10.03 1.69
N LEU A 208 -1.86 -10.27 3.00
CA LEU A 208 -2.70 -11.17 3.76
C LEU A 208 -3.28 -10.43 4.98
N GLU A 209 -4.61 -10.46 5.13
CA GLU A 209 -5.26 -10.05 6.37
C GLU A 209 -4.91 -11.03 7.49
N LEU A 210 -4.41 -10.52 8.63
CA LEU A 210 -3.96 -11.31 9.77
C LEU A 210 -5.12 -11.56 10.74
N ASP A 211 -6.15 -12.24 10.25
CA ASP A 211 -7.34 -12.62 11.01
C ASP A 211 -7.77 -14.07 10.70
N ASP A 212 -8.64 -14.62 11.55
CA ASP A 212 -9.24 -15.95 11.40
C ASP A 212 -10.60 -15.91 10.69
N ASP A 213 -11.02 -14.75 10.18
CA ASP A 213 -12.29 -14.62 9.47
C ASP A 213 -12.18 -15.40 8.14
N PRO A 214 -13.11 -16.32 7.84
CA PRO A 214 -13.18 -16.98 6.53
C PRO A 214 -13.34 -15.98 5.37
N ARG A 215 -13.83 -14.76 5.67
CA ARG A 215 -13.94 -13.64 4.73
C ARG A 215 -12.66 -12.81 4.65
N GLY A 216 -11.66 -13.10 5.47
CA GLY A 216 -10.34 -12.47 5.46
C GLY A 216 -9.68 -12.67 4.10
N ARG A 217 -9.19 -11.57 3.52
CA ARG A 217 -8.77 -11.52 2.12
C ARG A 217 -7.28 -11.78 1.95
N PHE A 218 -6.96 -12.59 0.95
CA PHE A 218 -5.64 -12.61 0.32
C PHE A 218 -5.66 -11.70 -0.90
N LYS A 219 -4.67 -10.84 -1.06
CA LYS A 219 -4.61 -9.85 -2.13
C LYS A 219 -3.41 -10.08 -3.04
N LEU A 220 -3.65 -10.09 -4.33
CA LEU A 220 -2.61 -10.15 -5.37
C LEU A 220 -2.44 -8.77 -5.95
N TYR A 221 -1.24 -8.19 -5.84
CA TYR A 221 -0.95 -6.87 -6.37
C TYR A 221 -0.27 -6.98 -7.73
N PHE A 222 -0.88 -6.37 -8.73
CA PHE A 222 -0.35 -6.23 -10.08
C PHE A 222 0.17 -4.81 -10.29
N ALA A 223 1.39 -4.67 -10.79
CA ALA A 223 1.86 -3.43 -11.38
C ALA A 223 1.55 -3.44 -12.88
N ILE A 224 1.02 -2.33 -13.41
CA ILE A 224 0.56 -2.22 -14.80
C ILE A 224 1.44 -1.20 -15.51
N LYS A 225 2.20 -1.67 -16.49
CA LYS A 225 2.96 -0.82 -17.41
C LYS A 225 2.04 -0.17 -18.44
N ASP A 226 2.29 1.09 -18.78
CA ASP A 226 1.51 1.89 -19.75
C ASP A 226 0.00 1.70 -19.50
N PRO A 227 -0.48 2.13 -18.33
CA PRO A 227 -1.82 1.82 -17.87
C PRO A 227 -2.87 2.60 -18.66
N SER A 228 -4.01 1.95 -18.88
CA SER A 228 -5.18 2.54 -19.53
C SER A 228 -6.45 2.02 -18.86
N LEU A 229 -7.59 2.66 -19.10
CA LEU A 229 -8.88 2.13 -18.63
C LEU A 229 -9.13 0.71 -19.13
N ALA A 230 -8.76 0.40 -20.38
CA ALA A 230 -8.91 -0.94 -20.93
C ALA A 230 -8.07 -1.99 -20.19
N LYS A 231 -6.87 -1.63 -19.73
CA LYS A 231 -6.04 -2.52 -18.90
C LYS A 231 -6.65 -2.70 -17.51
N LEU A 232 -7.07 -1.62 -16.86
CA LEU A 232 -7.75 -1.72 -15.56
C LEU A 232 -9.01 -2.59 -15.66
N GLU A 233 -9.84 -2.37 -16.67
CA GLU A 233 -11.04 -3.14 -16.95
C GLU A 233 -10.75 -4.63 -17.17
N LYS A 234 -9.68 -4.96 -17.92
CA LYS A 234 -9.28 -6.35 -18.17
C LYS A 234 -8.97 -7.11 -16.88
N LEU A 235 -8.24 -6.48 -15.96
CA LEU A 235 -7.94 -7.09 -14.67
C LEU A 235 -9.17 -7.08 -13.75
N ALA A 236 -9.92 -5.98 -13.72
CA ALA A 236 -11.13 -5.83 -12.90
C ALA A 236 -12.21 -6.85 -13.27
N GLY A 237 -12.43 -7.11 -14.56
CA GLY A 237 -13.38 -8.11 -15.07
C GLY A 237 -13.07 -9.55 -14.68
N MET A 238 -11.93 -9.83 -14.01
CA MET A 238 -11.67 -11.11 -13.38
C MET A 238 -12.42 -11.28 -12.04
N ALA A 239 -12.84 -10.19 -11.41
CA ALA A 239 -13.52 -10.18 -10.13
C ALA A 239 -15.04 -10.37 -10.27
N ILE A 240 -15.62 -11.16 -9.36
CA ILE A 240 -17.06 -11.47 -9.35
C ILE A 240 -17.90 -10.20 -9.23
N LYS A 241 -17.48 -9.25 -8.40
CA LYS A 241 -18.24 -8.03 -8.10
C LYS A 241 -17.91 -6.86 -9.02
N HIS A 242 -17.20 -7.08 -10.12
CA HIS A 242 -16.75 -5.99 -10.98
C HIS A 242 -17.90 -5.13 -11.52
N SER A 243 -17.79 -3.81 -11.37
CA SER A 243 -18.67 -2.84 -12.03
C SER A 243 -17.88 -2.02 -13.05
N GLN A 244 -18.09 -2.32 -14.34
CA GLN A 244 -17.46 -1.59 -15.44
C GLN A 244 -17.83 -0.10 -15.44
N GLU A 245 -19.12 0.21 -15.25
CA GLU A 245 -19.61 1.59 -15.20
C GLU A 245 -18.91 2.38 -14.09
N ARG A 246 -18.86 1.82 -12.88
CA ARG A 246 -18.24 2.49 -11.73
C ARG A 246 -16.73 2.66 -11.93
N LEU A 247 -16.06 1.67 -12.50
CA LEU A 247 -14.65 1.75 -12.86
C LEU A 247 -14.42 2.92 -13.84
N VAL A 248 -15.10 2.91 -14.98
CA VAL A 248 -14.94 3.95 -16.00
C VAL A 248 -15.22 5.34 -15.44
N ASN A 249 -16.31 5.51 -14.69
CA ASN A 249 -16.67 6.79 -14.12
C ASN A 249 -15.63 7.30 -13.11
N SER A 250 -15.22 6.45 -12.15
CA SER A 250 -14.28 6.84 -11.10
C SER A 250 -12.91 7.22 -11.68
N TYR A 251 -12.36 6.37 -12.55
CA TYR A 251 -11.03 6.59 -13.10
C TYR A 251 -10.99 7.75 -14.10
N ARG A 252 -12.06 8.00 -14.88
CA ARG A 252 -12.13 9.24 -15.68
C ARG A 252 -12.13 10.49 -14.82
N ILE A 253 -12.82 10.50 -13.67
CA ILE A 253 -12.78 11.66 -12.77
C ILE A 253 -11.36 11.84 -12.21
N LEU A 254 -10.74 10.79 -11.68
CA LEU A 254 -9.38 10.85 -11.09
C LEU A 254 -8.30 11.23 -12.11
N CYS A 255 -8.40 10.70 -13.33
CA CYS A 255 -7.42 10.93 -14.38
C CYS A 255 -7.77 12.12 -15.28
N GLY A 256 -8.75 12.96 -14.93
CA GLY A 256 -9.05 14.17 -15.70
C GLY A 256 -9.59 13.91 -17.10
N GLN A 257 -10.43 12.88 -17.25
CA GLN A 257 -11.09 12.44 -18.49
C GLN A 257 -10.17 11.79 -19.52
N MET A 258 -8.95 11.41 -19.12
CA MET A 258 -8.05 10.61 -19.94
C MET A 258 -8.43 9.12 -19.86
N ASP A 259 -8.38 8.43 -21.01
CA ASP A 259 -8.59 6.97 -21.09
C ASP A 259 -7.25 6.20 -21.22
N ASP A 260 -6.21 6.87 -21.75
CA ASP A 260 -4.82 6.45 -21.76
C ASP A 260 -4.02 7.38 -20.84
N PHE A 261 -3.29 6.79 -19.90
CA PHE A 261 -2.56 7.55 -18.88
C PHE A 261 -1.12 7.90 -19.31
N GLY A 262 -0.73 7.50 -20.53
CA GLY A 262 0.50 7.92 -21.19
C GLY A 262 1.70 6.99 -20.94
N PRO A 263 2.69 6.98 -21.86
CA PRO A 263 3.90 6.19 -21.72
C PRO A 263 4.76 6.71 -20.56
N GLY A 264 5.25 5.80 -19.72
CA GLY A 264 6.08 6.16 -18.56
C GLY A 264 5.30 6.71 -17.36
N ALA A 265 3.96 6.73 -17.41
CA ALA A 265 3.14 6.89 -16.21
C ALA A 265 3.52 5.81 -15.19
N ILE A 266 3.87 6.24 -13.97
CA ILE A 266 4.22 5.36 -12.86
C ILE A 266 3.26 4.16 -12.82
N SER A 267 3.81 2.97 -12.59
CA SER A 267 3.09 1.71 -12.48
C SER A 267 1.83 1.86 -11.64
N PHE A 268 0.67 1.97 -12.29
CA PHE A 268 -0.60 1.80 -11.61
C PHE A 268 -0.54 0.45 -10.91
N THR A 269 -0.91 0.44 -9.64
CA THR A 269 -0.98 -0.82 -8.89
C THR A 269 -2.42 -1.20 -8.72
N ALA A 270 -2.80 -2.39 -9.13
CA ALA A 270 -4.14 -2.92 -8.93
C ALA A 270 -4.07 -4.16 -8.08
N ASN A 271 -5.11 -4.44 -7.30
CA ASN A 271 -5.19 -5.71 -6.58
C ASN A 271 -6.48 -6.45 -6.86
N LEU A 272 -6.34 -7.77 -6.95
CA LEU A 272 -7.43 -8.72 -6.89
C LEU A 272 -7.48 -9.29 -5.47
N SER A 273 -8.66 -9.31 -4.87
CA SER A 273 -8.86 -9.96 -3.56
C SER A 273 -9.47 -11.34 -3.76
N LEU A 274 -8.91 -12.32 -3.06
CA LEU A 274 -9.33 -13.71 -3.02
C LEU A 274 -9.89 -14.00 -1.63
N VAL A 275 -10.94 -14.81 -1.58
CA VAL A 275 -11.63 -15.22 -0.36
C VAL A 275 -11.89 -16.71 -0.43
N GLU A 276 -11.83 -17.38 0.71
CA GLU A 276 -12.08 -18.81 0.81
C GLU A 276 -13.52 -19.15 0.34
N GLY A 277 -13.66 -20.30 -0.31
CA GLY A 277 -14.95 -20.77 -0.87
C GLY A 277 -15.37 -20.09 -2.18
N CYS A 278 -14.59 -19.14 -2.70
CA CYS A 278 -14.83 -18.53 -4.01
C CYS A 278 -13.87 -19.10 -5.06
N ASP A 279 -14.39 -19.50 -6.21
CA ASP A 279 -13.58 -20.05 -7.33
C ASP A 279 -12.97 -18.95 -8.23
N ARG A 280 -13.21 -17.67 -7.90
CA ARG A 280 -12.69 -16.49 -8.63
C ARG A 280 -12.39 -15.36 -7.64
N PRO A 281 -11.56 -14.37 -8.03
CA PRO A 281 -11.39 -13.13 -7.28
C PRO A 281 -12.74 -12.49 -6.96
N VAL A 282 -12.89 -11.96 -5.75
CA VAL A 282 -14.15 -11.36 -5.31
C VAL A 282 -14.24 -9.88 -5.63
N SER A 283 -13.13 -9.16 -5.59
CA SER A 283 -13.11 -7.70 -5.74
C SER A 283 -11.83 -7.22 -6.42
N PHE A 284 -11.94 -6.06 -7.05
CA PHE A 284 -10.85 -5.32 -7.67
C PHE A 284 -10.65 -3.97 -6.98
N ASN A 285 -9.41 -3.53 -6.83
CA ASN A 285 -9.10 -2.18 -6.38
C ASN A 285 -7.84 -1.67 -7.09
N GLY A 286 -7.95 -0.61 -7.89
CA GLY A 286 -6.81 0.04 -8.50
C GLY A 286 -6.34 1.25 -7.69
N SER A 287 -5.04 1.49 -7.68
CA SER A 287 -4.34 2.57 -7.00
C SER A 287 -3.53 3.36 -8.01
N ILE A 288 -3.67 4.67 -7.94
CA ILE A 288 -3.18 5.63 -8.90
C ILE A 288 -2.24 6.61 -8.19
N PRO A 289 -0.97 6.72 -8.61
CA PRO A 289 -0.07 7.77 -8.13
C PRO A 289 -0.53 9.15 -8.59
N ILE A 290 -0.54 10.12 -7.67
CA ILE A 290 -1.02 11.48 -7.93
C ILE A 290 0.14 12.40 -8.26
N PHE A 291 1.15 12.39 -7.40
CA PHE A 291 2.41 13.08 -7.60
C PHE A 291 3.50 12.04 -7.80
N SER A 292 4.23 12.25 -8.87
CA SER A 292 5.21 11.35 -9.44
C SER A 292 6.52 12.15 -9.53
N THR A 293 7.66 11.50 -9.28
CA THR A 293 8.96 12.13 -9.57
C THR A 293 9.30 12.13 -11.07
N PHE A 294 8.38 11.62 -11.91
CA PHE A 294 8.50 11.54 -13.35
C PHE A 294 7.71 12.66 -14.03
N ASP A 295 8.06 12.96 -15.28
CA ASP A 295 7.41 13.98 -16.13
C ASP A 295 5.91 13.70 -16.44
N SER A 296 5.37 12.59 -15.93
CA SER A 296 4.01 12.08 -16.15
C SER A 296 3.10 12.21 -14.91
N ASP A 297 3.15 13.34 -14.20
CA ASP A 297 2.18 13.62 -13.13
C ASP A 297 0.76 13.66 -13.69
N LEU A 298 -0.17 12.93 -13.05
CA LEU A 298 -1.60 13.07 -13.37
C LEU A 298 -2.13 14.46 -13.08
N THR A 299 -1.51 15.14 -12.12
CA THR A 299 -1.68 16.56 -11.85
C THR A 299 -0.48 17.07 -11.07
N ARG A 300 -0.02 18.27 -11.41
CA ARG A 300 0.98 19.01 -10.61
C ARG A 300 0.36 19.86 -9.50
N SER A 301 -0.97 19.82 -9.36
CA SER A 301 -1.75 20.64 -8.43
C SER A 301 -2.49 19.79 -7.41
N GLU A 302 -2.14 20.01 -6.14
CA GLU A 302 -2.83 19.45 -4.96
C GLU A 302 -4.31 19.84 -4.94
N VAL A 303 -4.63 21.07 -5.38
CA VAL A 303 -6.01 21.55 -5.48
C VAL A 303 -6.81 20.68 -6.45
N VAL A 304 -6.26 20.42 -7.64
CA VAL A 304 -6.91 19.58 -8.65
C VAL A 304 -7.04 18.14 -8.17
N ALA A 305 -6.02 17.58 -7.52
CA ALA A 305 -6.09 16.24 -6.94
C ALA A 305 -7.24 16.13 -5.92
N ARG A 306 -7.35 17.12 -5.03
CA ARG A 306 -8.41 17.18 -4.01
C ARG A 306 -9.80 17.31 -4.62
N GLU A 307 -9.96 18.16 -5.63
CA GLU A 307 -11.23 18.32 -6.33
C GLU A 307 -11.67 17.03 -7.03
N ARG A 308 -10.75 16.34 -7.70
CA ARG A 308 -11.06 15.07 -8.39
C ARG A 308 -11.46 13.98 -7.39
N PHE A 309 -10.73 13.83 -6.29
CA PHE A 309 -11.09 12.84 -5.26
C PHE A 309 -12.42 13.18 -4.59
N THR A 310 -12.68 14.45 -4.30
CA THR A 310 -13.96 14.94 -3.76
C THR A 310 -15.12 14.57 -4.69
N LYS A 311 -14.97 14.83 -6.00
CA LYS A 311 -15.98 14.46 -7.01
C LYS A 311 -16.27 12.97 -7.04
N VAL A 312 -15.25 12.12 -6.89
CA VAL A 312 -15.42 10.66 -6.81
C VAL A 312 -16.19 10.24 -5.56
N LEU A 313 -15.88 10.82 -4.39
CA LEU A 313 -16.62 10.55 -3.15
C LEU A 313 -18.09 10.97 -3.29
N ASP A 314 -18.33 12.18 -3.79
CA ASP A 314 -19.67 12.75 -3.95
C ASP A 314 -20.52 11.93 -4.95
N SER A 315 -19.94 11.47 -6.06
CA SER A 315 -20.66 10.65 -7.05
C SER A 315 -21.14 9.31 -6.49
N GLU A 316 -20.53 8.83 -5.40
CA GLU A 316 -20.86 7.55 -4.76
C GLU A 316 -21.60 7.73 -3.43
N GLY A 317 -21.97 8.97 -3.10
CA GLY A 317 -22.68 9.32 -1.88
C GLY A 317 -21.85 9.10 -0.60
N VAL A 318 -20.52 9.19 -0.70
CA VAL A 318 -19.61 9.15 0.45
C VAL A 318 -19.33 10.57 0.91
N ASN A 319 -19.34 10.81 2.23
CA ASN A 319 -19.17 12.14 2.80
C ASN A 319 -17.75 12.68 2.56
N SER A 320 -17.59 13.50 1.52
CA SER A 320 -16.33 14.18 1.19
C SER A 320 -15.94 15.25 2.21
N GLY A 321 -16.86 15.73 3.04
CA GLY A 321 -16.57 16.67 4.12
C GLY A 321 -15.58 16.12 5.15
N GLN A 322 -15.67 14.82 5.47
CA GLN A 322 -14.70 14.17 6.39
C GLN A 322 -13.29 14.09 5.78
N TYR A 323 -13.20 13.92 4.46
CA TYR A 323 -11.92 13.99 3.76
C TYR A 323 -11.32 15.39 3.81
N GLN A 324 -12.13 16.44 3.59
CA GLN A 324 -11.67 17.82 3.66
C GLN A 324 -11.22 18.22 5.09
N GLU A 325 -11.96 17.78 6.11
CA GLU A 325 -11.59 18.03 7.51
C GLU A 325 -10.28 17.34 7.89
N LEU A 326 -10.11 16.08 7.49
CA LEU A 326 -8.84 15.35 7.66
C LEU A 326 -7.66 16.11 7.07
N LEU A 327 -7.76 16.55 5.81
CA LEU A 327 -6.68 17.27 5.15
C LEU A 327 -6.37 18.59 5.85
N ARG A 328 -7.40 19.32 6.28
CA ARG A 328 -7.25 20.57 7.03
C ARG A 328 -6.52 20.35 8.35
N ALA A 329 -6.93 19.33 9.12
CA ALA A 329 -6.33 19.01 10.41
C ALA A 329 -4.85 18.62 10.27
N LEU A 330 -4.53 17.77 9.28
CA LEU A 330 -3.15 17.35 9.03
C LEU A 330 -2.26 18.45 8.45
N ALA A 331 -2.80 19.35 7.61
CA ALA A 331 -2.06 20.47 7.05
C ALA A 331 -1.79 21.58 8.08
N ASN A 332 -2.69 21.77 9.05
CA ASN A 332 -2.59 22.78 10.11
C ASN A 332 -1.82 22.29 11.35
N ASP A 333 -1.08 21.19 11.26
CA ASP A 333 -0.24 20.74 12.36
C ASP A 333 0.86 21.77 12.65
N GLU A 334 0.66 22.57 13.70
CA GLU A 334 1.58 23.61 14.15
C GLU A 334 2.90 23.02 14.69
N LYS A 335 2.87 21.79 15.22
CA LYS A 335 4.01 21.13 15.86
C LYS A 335 4.99 20.59 14.83
N PHE A 336 4.49 20.14 13.67
CA PHE A 336 5.31 19.52 12.62
C PHE A 336 5.12 20.12 11.23
N GLY A 337 4.50 21.31 11.11
CA GLY A 337 4.45 22.18 9.93
C GLY A 337 4.51 21.44 8.59
N SER A 338 3.44 20.69 8.23
CA SER A 338 3.51 19.79 7.08
C SER A 338 2.88 20.35 5.82
N THR A 339 3.64 20.37 4.72
CA THR A 339 3.09 20.38 3.37
C THR A 339 2.59 18.97 3.02
N LEU A 340 1.44 18.61 3.60
CA LEU A 340 0.75 17.36 3.25
C LEU A 340 0.54 17.28 1.74
N ARG A 341 0.90 16.16 1.13
CA ARG A 341 0.48 15.86 -0.25
C ARG A 341 -0.04 14.44 -0.41
N HIS A 342 -0.72 14.26 -1.52
CA HIS A 342 -1.28 12.98 -1.93
C HIS A 342 -0.18 12.09 -2.52
N ALA A 343 -0.07 10.85 -2.06
CA ALA A 343 0.78 9.86 -2.71
C ALA A 343 -0.03 9.14 -3.79
N HIS A 344 -1.12 8.48 -3.38
CA HIS A 344 -1.98 7.70 -4.25
C HIS A 344 -3.47 7.89 -3.91
N PHE A 345 -4.33 7.70 -4.91
CA PHE A 345 -5.73 7.40 -4.70
C PHE A 345 -6.01 5.97 -5.10
N ALA A 346 -6.73 5.23 -4.26
CA ALA A 346 -7.19 3.89 -4.60
C ALA A 346 -8.71 3.80 -4.57
N VAL A 347 -9.30 3.11 -5.52
CA VAL A 347 -10.75 2.96 -5.61
C VAL A 347 -11.10 1.48 -5.78
N ARG A 348 -12.04 1.02 -4.96
CA ARG A 348 -12.72 -0.26 -5.12
C ARG A 348 -14.06 -0.03 -5.80
N THR A 349 -14.22 -0.64 -6.95
CA THR A 349 -15.35 -0.42 -7.87
C THR A 349 -16.21 -1.67 -7.98
N ASP A 350 -16.57 -2.24 -6.84
CA ASP A 350 -17.44 -3.42 -6.76
C ASP A 350 -18.92 -3.00 -6.97
N GLU A 351 -19.80 -3.79 -7.58
CA GLU A 351 -21.21 -3.40 -7.84
C GLU A 351 -21.95 -2.96 -6.57
N ASP A 352 -21.78 -3.72 -5.48
CA ASP A 352 -22.52 -3.60 -4.22
C ASP A 352 -21.78 -2.79 -3.16
N THR A 353 -20.49 -2.50 -3.34
CA THR A 353 -19.70 -1.73 -2.37
C THR A 353 -18.77 -0.74 -3.04
N PHE A 354 -18.69 0.46 -2.48
CA PHE A 354 -17.71 1.47 -2.87
C PHE A 354 -16.82 1.83 -1.69
N ASP A 355 -15.52 1.84 -1.93
CA ASP A 355 -14.59 2.54 -1.05
C ASP A 355 -13.51 3.25 -1.88
N ALA A 356 -13.12 4.43 -1.40
CA ALA A 356 -12.02 5.18 -1.95
C ALA A 356 -11.00 5.46 -0.84
N SER A 357 -9.72 5.27 -1.12
CA SER A 357 -8.64 5.49 -0.17
C SER A 357 -7.73 6.60 -0.66
N VAL A 358 -7.32 7.46 0.25
CA VAL A 358 -6.25 8.42 0.04
C VAL A 358 -5.01 7.97 0.79
N TYR A 359 -3.87 7.94 0.10
CA TYR A 359 -2.56 7.73 0.67
C TYR A 359 -1.86 9.07 0.75
N LEU A 360 -1.24 9.35 1.89
CA LEU A 360 -0.70 10.65 2.23
C LEU A 360 0.79 10.53 2.48
N HIS A 361 1.54 11.54 2.09
CA HIS A 361 2.95 11.64 2.45
C HIS A 361 3.24 12.95 3.18
N PHE A 362 4.27 12.89 4.03
CA PHE A 362 4.80 14.05 4.71
C PHE A 362 6.21 14.32 4.19
N PRO A 363 6.43 15.42 3.47
CA PRO A 363 7.75 15.76 2.95
C PRO A 363 8.63 16.32 4.07
N VAL A 364 9.05 15.45 4.99
CA VAL A 364 9.88 15.83 6.13
C VAL A 364 11.28 16.30 5.72
N TRP A 365 11.82 15.82 4.59
CA TRP A 365 13.12 16.23 4.06
C TRP A 365 12.98 17.17 2.84
N ASN A 366 13.75 18.26 2.84
CA ASN A 366 13.78 19.30 1.79
C ASN A 366 14.00 18.75 0.37
N GLU A 367 13.49 19.45 -0.65
CA GLU A 367 13.44 19.08 -2.09
C GLU A 367 14.80 18.86 -2.80
N GLN A 368 15.94 18.98 -2.12
CA GLN A 368 17.24 18.75 -2.75
C GLN A 368 17.59 17.25 -2.76
N GLY A 369 17.31 16.55 -3.87
CA GLY A 369 17.84 15.22 -4.14
C GLY A 369 16.99 14.41 -5.12
N GLY A 370 17.62 13.92 -6.20
CA GLY A 370 16.98 13.22 -7.32
C GLY A 370 16.34 11.86 -6.97
N LEU A 371 15.71 11.28 -8.01
CA LEU A 371 15.09 9.95 -8.17
C LEU A 371 14.97 9.10 -6.90
N GLY A 372 13.73 8.84 -6.46
CA GLY A 372 13.43 7.96 -5.31
C GLY A 372 13.93 6.52 -5.51
N GLN A 373 14.12 5.75 -4.43
CA GLN A 373 14.61 4.36 -4.56
C GLN A 373 13.63 3.43 -5.27
N ARG A 374 12.30 3.67 -5.19
CA ARG A 374 11.33 2.94 -5.99
C ARG A 374 11.54 3.15 -7.49
N GLU A 375 12.00 4.32 -7.93
CA GLU A 375 12.36 4.55 -9.33
C GLU A 375 13.59 3.72 -9.75
N GLN A 376 14.59 3.62 -8.88
CA GLN A 376 15.73 2.72 -9.14
C GLN A 376 15.30 1.25 -9.14
N TRP A 377 14.35 0.89 -8.28
CA TRP A 377 13.79 -0.45 -8.22
C TRP A 377 12.96 -0.76 -9.47
N VAL A 378 12.01 0.10 -9.87
CA VAL A 378 11.21 -0.07 -11.11
C VAL A 378 12.12 -0.10 -12.33
N LYS A 379 13.08 0.84 -12.49
CA LYS A 379 14.04 0.82 -13.61
C LYS A 379 14.89 -0.46 -13.63
N ARG A 380 15.29 -0.98 -12.47
CA ARG A 380 15.99 -2.27 -12.39
C ARG A 380 15.07 -3.46 -12.68
N GLN A 381 13.81 -3.43 -12.25
CA GLN A 381 12.81 -4.43 -12.63
C GLN A 381 12.59 -4.42 -14.15
N GLU A 382 12.50 -3.25 -14.78
CA GLU A 382 12.40 -3.12 -16.23
C GLU A 382 13.65 -3.65 -16.95
N GLN A 383 14.85 -3.45 -16.38
CA GLN A 383 16.10 -4.03 -16.90
C GLN A 383 16.10 -5.56 -16.78
N LEU A 384 15.70 -6.11 -15.63
CA LEU A 384 15.61 -7.55 -15.37
C LEU A 384 14.55 -8.24 -16.25
N LEU A 385 13.46 -7.55 -16.55
CA LEU A 385 12.39 -8.06 -17.41
C LEU A 385 12.67 -7.91 -18.91
N SER A 386 13.75 -7.22 -19.29
CA SER A 386 14.09 -6.97 -20.69
C SER A 386 14.48 -8.26 -21.43
N PRO A 387 14.04 -8.47 -22.68
CA PRO A 387 14.37 -9.67 -23.45
C PRO A 387 15.87 -9.92 -23.66
N ALA A 388 16.68 -8.87 -23.54
CA ALA A 388 18.14 -8.94 -23.67
C ALA A 388 18.82 -9.66 -22.49
N VAL A 389 18.21 -9.64 -21.30
CA VAL A 389 18.69 -10.36 -20.11
C VAL A 389 18.16 -11.80 -20.07
N ARG A 390 17.01 -12.08 -20.71
CA ARG A 390 16.41 -13.44 -20.78
C ARG A 390 17.17 -14.44 -21.68
N ARG A 391 18.33 -14.06 -22.26
CA ARG A 391 19.12 -14.90 -23.18
C ARG A 391 20.57 -15.16 -22.71
N THR A 392 20.89 -14.83 -21.47
CA THR A 392 22.14 -15.20 -20.79
C THR A 392 21.79 -16.02 -19.57
#